data_AF-A0ABD1SYK2-F1
#
_entry.id   AF-A0ABD1SYK2-F1
#
_cell.length_a   1.000
_cell.length_b   1.000
_cell.length_c   1.000
_cell.angle_alpha   90.00
_cell.angle_beta   90.00
_cell.angle_gamma   90.00
#
_symmetry.space_group_name_H-M   'P 1'
#
loop_
_entity.id
_entity.type
_entity.pdbx_description
1 polymer ?
#
loop_
_entity_poly.entity_id
_entity_poly.type
_entity_poly.pdbx_seq_one_letter_code
_entity_poly.pdbx_strand_id
1 'polypeptide(L)'
;MIVGGSQYLEGSRRQRHKLSREAHNSYQVLLGTTANPDAEKFSFSKEDASHVLQPHSDALIITIPVSRVNVHRTLVDDGSSVNVLYLRTFKQMDIDARHVRPFRKPPQGFTGDYVNPKGQISLVVELGLPPAIGESLQIS
;
A
#
# COMPACT_ATOMS: atom_id res chain seq x y z
N MET A 1 -10.60 -14.93 -3.76
CA MET A 1 -9.52 -15.32 -2.84
C MET A 1 -8.24 -15.16 -3.61
N ILE A 2 -7.37 -14.20 -3.24
CA ILE A 2 -6.04 -14.09 -3.85
C ILE A 2 -5.13 -15.02 -3.04
N VAL A 3 -4.65 -16.08 -3.68
CA VAL A 3 -3.65 -16.99 -3.10
C VAL A 3 -2.35 -16.74 -3.87
N GLY A 4 -1.59 -15.75 -3.40
CA GLY A 4 -0.21 -15.52 -3.83
C GLY A 4 0.72 -16.38 -3.00
N GLY A 5 0.91 -17.64 -3.38
CA GLY A 5 1.97 -18.48 -2.84
C GLY A 5 3.26 -18.24 -3.62
N SER A 6 4.29 -17.73 -2.95
CA SER A 6 5.60 -17.51 -3.53
C SER A 6 6.53 -18.70 -3.28
N GLN A 7 7.35 -19.00 -4.28
CA GLN A 7 8.31 -20.11 -4.29
C GLN A 7 9.61 -19.80 -3.52
N TYR A 8 9.75 -18.60 -2.93
CA TYR A 8 11.02 -18.12 -2.34
C TYR A 8 11.24 -18.44 -0.85
N LEU A 9 10.34 -19.20 -0.20
CA LEU A 9 10.45 -19.50 1.23
C LEU A 9 11.35 -20.70 1.59
N GLU A 10 11.96 -21.39 0.63
CA GLU A 10 12.90 -22.48 0.89
C GLU A 10 14.33 -21.95 1.16
N GLY A 11 14.58 -21.50 2.40
CA GLY A 11 15.91 -21.03 2.80
C GLY A 11 16.25 -21.32 4.27
N SER A 12 17.50 -21.69 4.54
CA SER A 12 18.01 -21.98 5.89
C SER A 12 17.86 -20.76 6.82
N ARG A 13 17.62 -21.00 8.12
CA ARG A 13 17.52 -19.96 9.16
C ARG A 13 18.72 -18.99 9.14
N ARG A 14 19.90 -19.48 8.79
CA ARG A 14 21.15 -18.70 8.69
C ARG A 14 21.15 -17.75 7.48
N GLN A 15 20.59 -18.17 6.35
CA GLN A 15 20.45 -17.34 5.14
C GLN A 15 19.44 -16.22 5.37
N ARG A 16 18.30 -16.53 5.99
CA ARG A 16 17.29 -15.52 6.36
C ARG A 16 17.85 -14.45 7.29
N HIS A 17 18.68 -14.84 8.27
CA HIS A 17 19.28 -13.90 9.21
C HIS A 17 20.37 -13.00 8.59
N LYS A 18 21.13 -13.52 7.61
CA LYS A 18 22.13 -12.73 6.86
C LYS A 18 21.43 -11.70 5.98
N LEU A 19 20.41 -12.11 5.24
CA LEU A 19 19.61 -11.21 4.43
C LEU A 19 18.95 -10.12 5.27
N SER A 20 18.30 -10.47 6.38
CA SER A 20 17.63 -9.48 7.24
C SER A 20 18.60 -8.40 7.70
N ARG A 21 19.87 -8.75 7.94
CA ARG A 21 20.93 -7.80 8.29
C ARG A 21 21.34 -6.92 7.10
N GLU A 22 21.41 -7.48 5.90
CA GLU A 22 21.72 -6.72 4.68
C GLU A 22 20.59 -5.74 4.31
N ALA A 23 19.33 -6.15 4.41
CA ALA A 23 18.17 -5.29 4.23
C ALA A 23 18.07 -4.18 5.29
N HIS A 24 18.42 -4.48 6.55
CA HIS A 24 18.48 -3.47 7.60
C HIS A 24 19.56 -2.42 7.31
N ASN A 25 20.73 -2.85 6.84
CA ASN A 25 21.79 -1.93 6.45
C ASN A 25 21.42 -1.08 5.21
N SER A 26 20.77 -1.65 4.20
CA SER A 26 20.35 -0.88 3.01
C SER A 26 19.29 0.16 3.34
N TYR A 27 18.35 -0.14 4.23
CA TYR A 27 17.34 0.81 4.70
C TYR A 27 17.96 2.00 5.46
N GLN A 28 18.98 1.76 6.29
CA GLN A 28 19.71 2.82 6.99
C GLN A 28 20.48 3.74 6.03
N VAL A 29 20.99 3.20 4.91
CA VAL A 29 21.65 4.00 3.88
C VAL A 29 20.64 4.88 3.12
N LEU A 30 19.46 4.34 2.80
CA LEU A 30 18.41 5.09 2.11
C LEU A 30 17.91 6.28 2.94
N LEU A 31 17.70 6.08 4.25
CA LEU A 31 17.32 7.14 5.20
C LEU A 31 18.37 8.25 5.35
N GLY A 32 19.64 7.97 5.04
CA GLY A 32 20.74 8.94 5.12
C GLY A 32 20.86 9.86 3.91
N THR A 33 20.08 9.63 2.85
CA THR A 33 20.14 10.45 1.62
C THR A 33 19.10 11.56 1.72
N THR A 34 19.56 12.81 1.82
CA THR A 34 18.70 13.98 2.03
C THR A 34 17.66 14.13 0.93
N ALA A 35 16.38 14.10 1.31
CA ALA A 35 15.25 14.37 0.43
C ALA A 35 15.38 15.77 -0.20
N ASN A 36 15.12 15.85 -1.51
CA ASN A 36 15.05 17.13 -2.22
C ASN A 36 13.85 17.94 -1.70
N PRO A 37 14.07 19.13 -1.10
CA PRO A 37 13.00 19.91 -0.46
C PRO A 37 11.96 20.49 -1.46
N ASP A 38 12.22 20.45 -2.77
CA ASP A 38 11.30 20.96 -3.81
C ASP A 38 10.35 19.89 -4.39
N ALA A 39 10.29 18.69 -3.81
CA ALA A 39 9.39 17.64 -4.27
C ALA A 39 7.93 17.92 -3.84
N GLU A 40 7.23 18.77 -4.59
CA GLU A 40 5.77 18.99 -4.46
C GLU A 40 4.94 17.71 -4.70
N LYS A 41 5.56 16.64 -5.18
CA LYS A 41 4.91 15.36 -5.46
C LYS A 41 5.64 14.21 -4.78
N PHE A 42 5.00 13.64 -3.77
CA PHE A 42 5.40 12.35 -3.21
C PHE A 42 5.07 11.25 -4.23
N SER A 43 6.05 10.83 -5.02
CA SER A 43 5.92 9.73 -5.99
C SER A 43 7.14 8.84 -5.92
N PHE A 44 6.92 7.53 -6.02
CA PHE A 44 7.98 6.53 -6.12
C PHE A 44 8.33 6.25 -7.58
N SER A 45 9.61 6.09 -7.85
CA SER A 45 10.22 5.77 -9.13
C SER A 45 10.81 4.35 -9.12
N LYS A 46 11.24 3.83 -10.27
CA LYS A 46 11.87 2.49 -10.33
C LYS A 46 13.23 2.51 -9.65
N GLU A 47 13.88 3.66 -9.65
CA GLU A 47 15.17 3.92 -9.03
C GLU A 47 15.09 3.76 -7.50
N ASP A 48 13.97 4.12 -6.89
CA ASP A 48 13.73 3.92 -5.45
C ASP A 48 13.68 2.43 -5.06
N ALA A 49 13.36 1.55 -6.02
CA ALA A 49 13.36 0.10 -5.84
C ALA A 49 14.74 -0.55 -6.07
N SER A 50 15.73 0.19 -6.58
CA SER A 50 17.05 -0.35 -6.96
C SER A 50 17.86 -0.90 -5.78
N HIS A 51 17.55 -0.47 -4.55
CA HIS A 51 18.20 -0.90 -3.32
C HIS A 51 17.42 -1.97 -2.54
N VAL A 52 16.32 -2.49 -3.11
CA VAL A 52 15.53 -3.59 -2.53
C VAL A 52 16.26 -4.91 -2.81
N LEU A 53 17.08 -5.34 -1.83
CA LEU A 53 17.93 -6.54 -1.93
C LEU A 53 17.16 -7.86 -1.98
N GLN A 54 15.94 -7.89 -1.44
CA GLN A 54 15.00 -8.98 -1.65
C GLN A 54 13.61 -8.42 -1.94
N PRO A 55 12.98 -8.81 -3.06
CA PRO A 55 11.59 -8.53 -3.30
C PRO A 55 10.78 -9.08 -2.13
N HIS A 56 9.97 -8.23 -1.51
CA HIS A 56 8.98 -8.68 -0.54
C HIS A 56 8.02 -9.62 -1.26
N SER A 57 7.96 -10.84 -0.75
CA SER A 57 7.06 -11.88 -1.25
C SER A 57 5.72 -11.87 -0.51
N ASP A 58 5.66 -11.15 0.59
CA ASP A 58 4.49 -10.91 1.40
C ASP A 58 3.70 -9.71 0.86
N ALA A 59 2.38 -9.81 0.94
CA ALA A 59 1.50 -8.75 0.51
C ALA A 59 1.62 -7.54 1.45
N LEU A 60 1.80 -6.34 0.89
CA LEU A 60 1.76 -5.11 1.68
C LEU A 60 0.32 -4.85 2.11
N ILE A 61 0.05 -5.03 3.40
CA ILE A 61 -1.26 -4.76 4.01
C ILE A 61 -1.11 -3.62 5.01
N ILE A 62 -1.85 -2.55 4.78
CA ILE A 62 -1.83 -1.34 5.61
C ILE A 62 -3.19 -1.08 6.28
N THR A 63 -3.16 -0.35 7.38
CA THR A 63 -4.36 0.28 7.95
C THR A 63 -4.48 1.69 7.38
N ILE A 64 -5.63 2.02 6.79
CA ILE A 64 -5.88 3.36 6.24
C ILE A 64 -7.20 3.94 6.78
N PRO A 65 -7.24 5.22 7.16
CA PRO A 65 -8.48 5.95 7.39
C PRO A 65 -9.23 6.15 6.07
N VAL A 66 -10.44 5.59 5.98
CA VAL A 66 -11.36 5.77 4.85
C VAL A 66 -12.66 6.31 5.38
N SER A 67 -13.04 7.52 4.95
CA SER A 67 -14.23 8.23 5.42
C SER A 67 -14.34 8.25 6.95
N ARG A 68 -13.21 8.54 7.64
CA ARG A 68 -13.07 8.61 9.10
C ARG A 68 -13.17 7.25 9.83
N VAL A 69 -13.20 6.13 9.10
CA VAL A 69 -13.16 4.78 9.67
C VAL A 69 -11.83 4.11 9.32
N ASN A 70 -11.17 3.52 10.30
CA ASN A 70 -9.92 2.78 10.07
C ASN A 70 -10.20 1.42 9.42
N VAL A 71 -9.72 1.22 8.19
CA VAL A 71 -9.79 -0.06 7.48
C VAL A 71 -8.46 -0.78 7.65
N HIS A 72 -8.42 -1.77 8.55
CA HIS A 72 -7.18 -2.38 9.04
C HIS A 72 -6.45 -3.32 8.06
N ARG A 73 -7.16 -3.88 7.09
CA ARG A 73 -6.63 -4.91 6.18
C ARG A 73 -6.77 -4.45 4.73
N THR A 74 -6.05 -3.39 4.39
CA THR A 74 -6.04 -2.84 3.03
C THR A 74 -4.82 -3.34 2.28
N LEU A 75 -5.05 -4.13 1.24
CA LEU A 75 -3.99 -4.59 0.35
C LEU A 75 -3.53 -3.43 -0.55
N VAL A 76 -2.22 -3.21 -0.62
CA VAL A 76 -1.60 -2.37 -1.64
C VAL A 76 -1.26 -3.26 -2.82
N ASP A 77 -1.92 -3.02 -3.95
CA ASP A 77 -1.78 -3.79 -5.19
C ASP A 77 -1.47 -2.81 -6.33
N ASP A 78 -0.25 -2.87 -6.86
CA ASP A 78 0.24 -2.06 -7.98
C ASP A 78 -0.15 -2.63 -9.35
N GLY A 79 -0.61 -3.89 -9.40
CA GLY A 79 -1.10 -4.56 -10.60
C GLY A 79 -2.61 -4.36 -10.85
N SER A 80 -3.34 -3.84 -9.87
CA SER A 80 -4.78 -3.58 -10.02
C SER A 80 -5.05 -2.22 -10.67
N SER A 81 -5.95 -2.20 -11.66
CA SER A 81 -6.45 -0.97 -12.29
C SER A 81 -7.58 -0.28 -11.52
N VAL A 82 -8.12 -0.94 -10.50
CA VAL A 82 -9.28 -0.46 -9.73
C VAL A 82 -9.14 -0.72 -8.24
N ASN A 83 -9.68 0.20 -7.42
CA ASN A 83 -9.83 -0.01 -5.98
C ASN A 83 -11.09 -0.80 -5.69
N VAL A 84 -10.99 -1.84 -4.87
CA VAL A 84 -12.12 -2.72 -4.53
C VAL A 84 -12.38 -2.68 -3.02
N LEU A 85 -13.61 -2.31 -2.65
CA LEU A 85 -14.10 -2.39 -1.28
C LEU A 85 -15.06 -3.57 -1.13
N TYR A 86 -14.78 -4.47 -0.19
CA TYR A 86 -15.69 -5.58 0.10
C TYR A 86 -17.01 -5.08 0.68
N LEU A 87 -18.12 -5.70 0.25
CA LEU A 87 -19.46 -5.36 0.74
C LEU A 87 -19.58 -5.49 2.28
N ARG A 88 -18.89 -6.46 2.88
CA ARG A 88 -18.85 -6.61 4.34
C ARG A 88 -18.19 -5.41 5.01
N THR A 89 -17.06 -4.95 4.48
CA THR A 89 -16.35 -3.76 4.98
C THR A 89 -17.21 -2.51 4.80
N PHE A 90 -17.83 -2.32 3.63
CA PHE A 90 -18.76 -1.22 3.37
C PHE A 90 -19.89 -1.17 4.42
N LYS A 91 -20.50 -2.31 4.75
CA LYS A 91 -21.53 -2.39 5.80
C LYS A 91 -20.99 -2.05 7.19
N GLN A 92 -19.76 -2.48 7.51
CA GLN A 92 -19.12 -2.18 8.80
C GLN A 92 -18.70 -0.71 8.93
N MET A 93 -18.45 -0.03 7.81
CA MET A 93 -18.18 1.41 7.78
C MET A 93 -19.44 2.26 7.95
N ASP A 94 -20.63 1.64 7.99
CA ASP A 94 -21.93 2.31 8.18
C ASP A 94 -22.19 3.49 7.23
N ILE A 95 -21.75 3.34 5.97
CA ILE A 95 -21.96 4.34 4.93
C ILE A 95 -23.34 4.13 4.31
N ASP A 96 -24.11 5.20 4.21
CA ASP A 96 -25.43 5.15 3.58
C ASP A 96 -25.35 4.70 2.12
N ALA A 97 -26.11 3.65 1.81
CA ALA A 97 -26.19 3.03 0.48
C ALA A 97 -26.68 3.99 -0.62
N ARG A 98 -27.35 5.10 -0.26
CA ARG A 98 -27.76 6.15 -1.21
C ARG A 98 -26.58 6.78 -1.96
N HIS A 99 -25.37 6.72 -1.39
CA HIS A 99 -24.16 7.24 -2.03
C HIS A 99 -23.56 6.26 -3.05
N VAL A 100 -24.04 5.02 -3.10
CA VAL A 100 -23.59 4.00 -4.05
C VAL A 100 -24.28 4.22 -5.39
N ARG A 101 -23.49 4.42 -6.44
CA ARG A 101 -23.99 4.57 -7.81
C ARG A 101 -23.85 3.25 -8.59
N PRO A 102 -24.69 3.02 -9.61
CA PRO A 102 -24.49 1.90 -10.51
C PRO A 102 -23.11 1.94 -11.17
N PHE A 103 -22.48 0.78 -11.31
CA PHE A 103 -21.21 0.62 -12.00
C PHE A 103 -21.43 -0.25 -13.23
N ARG A 104 -21.19 0.32 -14.42
CA ARG A 104 -21.61 -0.27 -15.71
C ARG A 104 -20.52 -1.10 -16.41
N LYS A 105 -19.28 -1.08 -15.92
CA LYS A 105 -18.12 -1.70 -16.57
C LYS A 105 -17.44 -2.70 -15.63
N PRO A 106 -17.99 -3.91 -15.42
CA PRO A 106 -17.44 -4.86 -14.44
C PRO A 106 -15.93 -5.07 -14.66
N PRO A 107 -15.10 -5.05 -13.59
CA PRO A 107 -13.68 -5.34 -13.74
C PRO A 107 -13.50 -6.80 -14.13
N GLN A 108 -12.54 -7.05 -15.00
CA GLN A 108 -12.11 -8.39 -15.38
C GLN A 108 -11.02 -8.85 -14.39
N GLY A 109 -11.22 -10.02 -13.81
CA GLY A 109 -10.23 -10.68 -12.97
C GLY A 109 -9.13 -11.33 -13.79
N PHE A 110 -8.07 -11.76 -13.10
CA PHE A 110 -6.90 -12.41 -13.72
C PHE A 110 -7.23 -13.69 -14.49
N THR A 111 -8.29 -14.41 -14.12
CA THR A 111 -8.77 -15.61 -14.84
C THR A 111 -9.56 -15.29 -16.10
N GLY A 112 -9.75 -14.00 -16.41
CA GLY A 112 -10.62 -13.53 -17.49
C GLY A 112 -12.09 -13.39 -17.09
N ASP A 113 -12.47 -13.84 -15.89
CA ASP A 113 -13.84 -13.74 -15.37
C ASP A 113 -14.21 -12.31 -15.01
N TYR A 114 -15.45 -11.91 -15.28
CA TYR A 114 -15.97 -10.61 -14.84
C TYR A 114 -16.52 -10.69 -13.43
N VAL A 115 -16.13 -9.74 -12.59
CA VAL A 115 -16.75 -9.54 -11.27
C VAL A 115 -17.86 -8.53 -11.41
N ASN A 116 -19.07 -8.85 -10.93
CA ASN A 116 -20.19 -7.91 -10.89
C ASN A 116 -20.19 -7.13 -9.57
N PRO A 117 -19.72 -5.87 -9.53
CA PRO A 117 -19.74 -5.08 -8.31
C PRO A 117 -21.17 -4.64 -7.99
N LYS A 118 -21.44 -4.40 -6.70
CA LYS A 118 -22.73 -3.86 -6.24
C LYS A 118 -22.93 -2.39 -6.65
N GLY A 119 -21.85 -1.69 -6.95
CA GLY A 119 -21.84 -0.31 -7.40
C GLY A 119 -20.46 0.32 -7.20
N GLN A 120 -20.41 1.63 -7.31
CA GLN A 120 -19.23 2.46 -7.08
C GLN A 120 -19.55 3.59 -6.11
N ILE A 121 -18.56 4.04 -5.36
CA ILE A 121 -18.69 5.12 -4.39
C ILE A 121 -17.37 5.91 -4.34
N SER A 122 -17.46 7.22 -4.11
CA SER A 122 -16.31 8.08 -3.83
C SER A 122 -16.15 8.21 -2.32
N LEU A 123 -14.99 7.84 -1.81
CA LEU A 123 -14.64 7.90 -0.38
C LEU A 123 -13.40 8.77 -0.19
N VAL A 124 -13.36 9.50 0.91
CA VAL A 124 -12.16 10.26 1.30
C VAL A 124 -11.18 9.30 1.93
N VAL A 125 -9.92 9.34 1.51
CA VAL A 125 -8.82 8.55 2.07
C VAL A 125 -7.73 9.50 2.52
N GLU A 126 -7.23 9.30 3.72
CA GLU A 126 -6.11 10.08 4.28
C GLU A 126 -4.88 9.16 4.36
N LEU A 127 -3.78 9.54 3.71
CA LEU A 127 -2.53 8.78 3.72
C LEU A 127 -1.37 9.70 4.10
N GLY A 128 -0.63 9.28 5.12
CA GLY A 128 0.54 10.01 5.62
C GLY A 128 0.20 11.31 6.34
N LEU A 129 1.24 11.94 6.86
CA LEU A 129 1.27 13.34 7.25
C LEU A 129 2.22 14.05 6.28
N PRO A 130 2.00 15.33 5.95
CA PRO A 130 3.03 16.10 5.27
C PRO A 130 4.34 16.01 6.08
N PRO A 131 5.51 15.90 5.42
CA PRO A 131 6.78 15.81 6.13
C PRO A 131 6.90 16.98 7.12
N ALA A 132 7.22 16.66 8.37
CA ALA A 132 7.48 17.68 9.38
C ALA A 132 8.68 18.51 8.89
N ILE A 133 8.42 19.72 8.42
CA ILE A 133 9.46 20.71 8.14
C ILE A 133 10.09 20.98 9.50
N GLY A 134 11.34 20.54 9.68
CA GLY A 134 12.02 20.58 10.97
C GLY A 134 11.92 21.95 11.61
N GLU A 135 11.36 22.02 12.81
CA GLU A 135 11.54 23.16 13.69
C GLU A 135 13.05 23.30 13.90
N SER A 136 13.61 24.40 13.39
CA SER A 136 15.01 24.75 13.59
C SER A 136 15.19 25.04 15.08
N LEU A 137 15.76 24.08 15.81
CA LEU A 137 16.28 24.31 17.16
C LEU A 137 17.46 25.28 17.03
N GLN A 138 17.16 26.57 17.11
CA GLN A 138 18.16 27.59 17.42
C GLN A 138 18.56 27.38 18.87
N ILE A 139 19.70 26.73 19.09
CA ILE A 139 20.35 26.71 20.40
C ILE A 139 21.04 28.07 20.54
N SER A 140 20.52 28.88 21.45
CA SER A 140 21.12 30.14 21.92
C SER A 140 22.32 29.90 22.82
#